data_AF-A0A3B8IZV7-F1
#
_entry.id   AF-A0A3B8IZV7-F1
#
_cell.length_a   1.000
_cell.length_b   1.000
_cell.length_c   1.000
_cell.angle_alpha   90.00
_cell.angle_beta   90.00
_cell.angle_gamma   90.00
#
_symmetry.space_group_name_H-M   'P 1'
#
loop_
_entity.id
_entity.type
_entity.pdbx_description
1 polymer ?
#
loop_
_entity_poly.entity_id
_entity_poly.type
_entity_poly.pdbx_seq_one_letter_code
_entity_poly.pdbx_strand_id
1 'polypeptide(L)' 'MLPDSLVFTADIAAELRNFLQSNEYSKILLLCDTNTEKHCYPLIKEVMPKEISMRVAIPPGEEHKRIETVVSLWDGLA' A
#
# COMPACT_ATOMS: atom_id res chain seq x y z
N MET A 1 -21.60 -5.90 -14.68
CA MET A 1 -20.64 -4.81 -14.94
C MET A 1 -19.71 -4.72 -13.76
N LEU A 2 -18.42 -4.52 -14.00
CA LEU A 2 -17.44 -4.28 -12.92
C LEU A 2 -17.59 -2.82 -12.44
N PRO A 3 -17.29 -2.53 -11.17
CA PRO A 3 -17.31 -1.16 -10.66
C PRO A 3 -16.15 -0.35 -11.26
N ASP A 4 -16.34 0.97 -11.43
CA ASP A 4 -15.31 1.88 -11.93
C ASP A 4 -14.05 1.95 -11.03
N SER A 5 -14.16 1.47 -9.79
CA SER A 5 -13.05 1.38 -8.83
C SER A 5 -12.11 0.18 -9.06
N LEU A 6 -12.36 -0.67 -10.06
CA LEU A 6 -11.54 -1.84 -10.35
C LEU A 6 -10.77 -1.67 -11.66
N VAL A 7 -9.44 -1.58 -11.54
CA VAL A 7 -8.53 -1.42 -12.68
C VAL A 7 -7.67 -2.68 -12.83
N PHE A 8 -7.69 -3.31 -14.01
CA PHE A 8 -6.73 -4.35 -14.40
C PHE A 8 -5.71 -3.76 -15.36
N THR A 9 -4.42 -3.84 -15.02
CA THR A 9 -3.35 -3.23 -15.81
C THR A 9 -2.12 -4.13 -15.87
N ALA A 10 -1.35 -4.00 -16.95
CA ALA A 10 -0.01 -4.56 -17.08
C ALA A 10 1.10 -3.59 -16.63
N ASP A 11 0.76 -2.30 -16.43
CA ASP A 11 1.66 -1.25 -15.95
C ASP A 11 1.05 -0.60 -14.70
N ILE A 12 1.32 -1.21 -13.54
CA ILE A 12 0.82 -0.71 -12.25
C ILE A 12 1.44 0.64 -11.86
N ALA A 13 2.66 0.93 -12.32
CA ALA A 13 3.36 2.16 -11.94
C ALA A 13 2.72 3.38 -12.61
N ALA A 14 2.41 3.30 -13.90
CA ALA A 14 1.72 4.36 -14.62
C ALA A 14 0.33 4.64 -14.00
N GLU A 15 -0.43 3.58 -13.75
CA GLU A 15 -1.80 3.71 -13.26
C GLU A 15 -1.86 4.24 -11.83
N LEU A 16 -0.97 3.75 -10.95
CA LEU A 16 -0.87 4.26 -9.59
C LEU A 16 -0.42 5.73 -9.57
N ARG A 17 0.50 6.13 -10.46
CA ARG A 17 0.92 7.54 -10.57
C ARG A 17 -0.27 8.43 -10.92
N ASN A 18 -1.03 8.06 -11.94
CA ASN A 18 -2.21 8.82 -12.36
C ASN A 18 -3.23 8.93 -11.22
N PHE A 19 -3.47 7.83 -10.51
CA PHE A 19 -4.35 7.81 -9.35
C PHE A 19 -3.88 8.76 -8.23
N LEU A 20 -2.60 8.66 -7.85
CA LEU A 20 -2.02 9.49 -6.79
C LEU A 20 -1.96 10.98 -7.15
N GLN A 21 -1.81 11.32 -8.43
CA GLN A 21 -1.80 12.72 -8.89
C GLN A 21 -3.20 13.32 -9.02
N SER A 22 -4.22 12.48 -9.22
CA SER A 22 -5.63 12.91 -9.35
C SER A 22 -6.31 13.09 -8.00
N ASN A 23 -5.66 12.72 -6.89
CA ASN A 23 -6.19 12.77 -5.54
C ASN A 23 -5.19 13.46 -4.60
N GLU A 24 -5.68 14.24 -3.65
CA GLU A 24 -4.83 14.89 -2.65
C GLU A 24 -4.88 14.13 -1.33
N TYR A 25 -3.71 13.63 -0.89
CA TYR A 25 -3.55 12.93 0.38
C TYR A 25 -2.52 13.65 1.24
N SER A 26 -2.81 13.81 2.53
CA SER A 26 -1.87 14.40 3.49
C SER A 26 -0.80 13.41 3.97
N LYS A 27 -1.14 12.12 4.02
CA LYS A 27 -0.25 10.99 4.31
C LYS A 27 -0.73 9.75 3.56
N ILE A 28 0.20 8.87 3.22
CA ILE A 28 -0.07 7.58 2.56
C ILE A 28 0.57 6.48 3.41
N LEU A 29 -0.18 5.43 3.72
CA LEU A 29 0.35 4.24 4.38
C LEU A 29 0.30 3.06 3.40
N LEU A 30 1.47 2.52 3.08
CA LEU A 30 1.61 1.25 2.36
C LEU A 30 1.75 0.11 3.37
N LEU A 31 0.66 -0.64 3.57
CA LEU A 31 0.62 -1.82 4.41
C LEU A 31 0.57 -3.09 3.56
N CYS A 32 1.53 -4.00 3.79
CA CYS A 32 1.55 -5.30 3.15
C CYS A 32 2.24 -6.34 4.05
N ASP A 33 2.30 -7.60 3.62
CA ASP A 33 3.18 -8.57 4.26
C ASP A 33 4.60 -8.51 3.67
N THR A 34 5.58 -9.09 4.37
CA THR A 34 7.00 -9.08 3.95
C THR A 34 7.27 -9.76 2.61
N ASN A 35 6.47 -10.75 2.17
CA ASN A 35 6.64 -11.33 0.83
C ASN A 35 6.15 -10.35 -0.23
N THR A 36 4.99 -9.74 -0.01
CA THR A 36 4.43 -8.71 -0.90
C THR A 36 5.34 -7.49 -0.98
N GLU A 37 5.92 -7.05 0.14
CA GLU A 37 6.93 -5.99 0.14
C GLU A 37 8.13 -6.38 -0.73
N LYS A 38 8.66 -7.59 -0.56
CA LYS A 38 9.82 -8.05 -1.33
C LYS A 38 9.57 -8.10 -2.84
N HIS A 39 8.40 -8.57 -3.26
CA HIS A 39 8.14 -8.90 -4.66
C HIS A 39 7.37 -7.81 -5.41
N CYS A 40 6.46 -7.09 -4.75
CA CYS A 40 5.54 -6.15 -5.41
C CYS A 40 5.93 -4.69 -5.18
N TYR A 41 6.48 -4.33 -4.02
CA TYR A 41 6.88 -2.93 -3.76
C TYR A 41 7.89 -2.38 -4.78
N PRO A 42 8.89 -3.15 -5.27
CA PRO A 42 9.83 -2.65 -6.27
C PRO A 42 9.16 -2.17 -7.57
N LEU A 43 7.95 -2.64 -7.87
CA LEU A 43 7.20 -2.27 -9.08
C LEU A 43 6.61 -0.86 -8.98
N ILE A 44 6.36 -0.36 -7.76
CA ILE A 44 5.69 0.93 -7.54
C ILE A 44 6.56 1.95 -6.78
N LYS A 45 7.70 1.53 -6.22
CA LYS A 45 8.52 2.38 -5.34
C LYS A 45 8.90 3.75 -5.91
N GLU A 46 9.11 3.84 -7.23
CA GLU A 46 9.54 5.08 -7.90
C GLU A 46 8.38 6.07 -8.12
N VAL A 47 7.13 5.61 -8.02
CA VAL A 47 5.94 6.47 -8.16
C VAL A 47 5.35 6.90 -6.82
N MET A 48 5.80 6.30 -5.72
CA MET A 48 5.33 6.64 -4.38
C MET A 48 5.90 7.99 -3.90
N PRO A 49 5.07 8.91 -3.39
CA PRO A 49 5.52 10.19 -2.83
C PRO A 49 6.31 9.97 -1.54
N LYS A 50 7.65 10.08 -1.59
CA LYS A 50 8.54 9.67 -0.49
C LYS A 50 8.32 10.49 0.78
N GLU A 51 7.92 11.74 0.64
CA GLU A 51 7.78 12.72 1.72
C GLU A 51 6.55 12.45 2.60
N ILE A 52 5.50 11.89 2.02
CA ILE A 52 4.22 11.65 2.71
C ILE A 52 3.88 10.16 2.86
N SER A 53 4.72 9.27 2.34
CA SER A 53 4.48 7.83 2.38
C SER A 53 5.22 7.16 3.53
N MET A 54 4.49 6.42 4.35
CA MET A 54 5.01 5.43 5.29
C MET A 54 4.81 4.03 4.72
N ARG A 55 5.74 3.11 5.01
CA ARG A 55 5.60 1.69 4.67
C ARG A 55 5.69 0.83 5.92
N VAL A 56 4.76 -0.11 6.05
CA VAL A 56 4.73 -1.09 7.13
C VAL A 56 4.55 -2.47 6.52
N ALA A 57 5.45 -3.39 6.87
CA ALA A 57 5.38 -4.78 6.46
C ALA A 57 5.21 -5.70 7.66
N ILE A 58 4.22 -6.59 7.61
CA ILE A 58 3.95 -7.57 8.67
C ILE A 58 4.39 -8.99 8.24
N PRO A 59 4.64 -9.91 9.18
CA PRO A 59 4.87 -11.31 8.83
C PRO A 59 3.70 -11.88 8.00
N PRO A 60 3.98 -12.75 7.00
CA PRO A 60 2.94 -13.34 6.18
C PRO A 60 2.12 -14.37 6.99
N GLY A 61 0.92 -14.68 6.53
CA GLY A 61 0.05 -15.72 7.13
C GLY A 61 -1.20 -15.17 7.82
N GLU A 62 -2.26 -15.98 7.83
CA GLU A 62 -3.56 -15.62 8.42
C GLU A 62 -3.49 -15.44 9.94
N GLU A 63 -2.54 -16.11 10.59
CA GLU A 63 -2.31 -16.00 12.02
C GLU A 63 -1.93 -14.58 12.45
N HIS A 64 -1.45 -13.75 11.52
CA HIS A 64 -1.12 -12.34 11.72
C HIS A 64 -2.26 -11.38 11.35
N LYS A 65 -3.42 -11.88 10.86
CA LYS A 65 -4.63 -11.08 10.62
C LYS A 65 -5.53 -11.04 11.84
N ARG A 66 -5.00 -10.50 12.93
CA ARG A 66 -5.74 -10.37 14.19
C ARG A 66 -5.89 -8.92 14.60
N ILE A 67 -6.84 -8.68 15.51
CA ILE A 67 -7.13 -7.34 15.99
C ILE A 67 -5.91 -6.72 16.69
N GLU A 68 -5.12 -7.53 17.39
CA GLU A 68 -3.92 -7.08 18.08
C GLU A 68 -2.88 -6.52 17.12
N THR A 69 -2.70 -7.16 15.96
CA THR A 69 -1.80 -6.70 14.90
C THR A 69 -2.24 -5.35 14.36
N VAL A 70 -3.55 -5.15 14.18
CA VAL A 70 -4.10 -3.86 13.73
C VAL A 70 -3.91 -2.78 14.80
N VAL A 71 -4.17 -3.10 16.07
CA VAL A 71 -3.97 -2.16 17.19
C VAL A 71 -2.52 -1.71 17.29
N SER A 72 -1.57 -2.65 17.29
CA SER A 72 -0.14 -2.31 17.32
C SER A 72 0.31 -1.49 16.12
N LEU A 73 -0.27 -1.72 14.94
CA LEU A 73 0.00 -0.92 13.75
C LEU A 73 -0.51 0.51 13.91
N TRP A 74 -1.72 0.68 14.46
CA TRP A 74 -2.31 2.00 14.69
C TRP A 74 -1.55 2.82 15.73
N ASP A 75 -1.06 2.18 16.80
CA ASP A 75 -0.22 2.84 17.80
C ASP A 75 1.08 3.39 17.18
N GLY A 76 1.59 2.75 16.13
CA GLY A 76 2.77 3.22 15.38
C GLY A 76 2.50 4.37 14.39
N LEU A 77 1.23 4.75 14.17
CA LEU A 77 0.85 5.85 13.28
C LEU A 77 0.62 7.18 14.02
N ALA A 78 0.64 7.15 15.36
CA ALA A 78 0.42 8.30 16.24
C ALA A 78 1.58 9.32 16.20
#